data_AF-A0A452XYJ7-F1
#
_entry.id   AF-A0A452XYJ7-F1
#
_cell.length_a   1.000
_cell.length_b   1.000
_cell.length_c   1.000
_cell.angle_alpha   90.00
_cell.angle_beta   90.00
_cell.angle_gamma   90.00
#
_symmetry.space_group_name_H-M   'P 1'
#
loop_
_entity.id
_entity.type
_entity.pdbx_description
1 polymer ?
#
loop_
_entity_poly.entity_id
_entity_poly.type
_entity_poly.pdbx_seq_one_letter_code
_entity_poly.pdbx_strand_id
1 'polypeptide(L)'
;GLAQRGNLPISDAWLANPSLPDDILKEAVPGNIRKAEHFLAVLKRLVRFLDGRLETENVENEMPVSFVASIHSQAGIDQRMLRFCYDRLHSLLLTLEITDTDEFMHIQTICDFATLIGTYSRGFSIIIEPYDDRMPEVRDPVIQLSCHDASLAIQPVFDRFQTVVITSGTLSPIDLYPRLLNFNPVISRSFTMSLTRDCICPMVLTRGSDQLPVSTKFDMRSDPGVVRNYGRLLLEMASSVPDGIVCFFVSYSYMDGIVNSWNEMGILQDIMQHKLVFIETPDVVETTLALDNYRKACDCGRGAVFFSVARGKVAEGIDFDRHYGRLVIMFGVPFQYTLSK
;
A
#
# COMPACT_ATOMS: atom_id res chain seq x y z
N GLY A 1 -11.52 -43.92 7.29
CA GLY A 1 -11.33 -43.72 5.85
C GLY A 1 -11.11 -42.26 5.56
N LEU A 2 -9.85 -41.82 5.59
CA LEU A 2 -9.44 -40.42 5.29
C LEU A 2 -8.27 -40.38 4.29
N ALA A 3 -7.98 -41.50 3.63
CA ALA A 3 -6.89 -41.62 2.65
C ALA A 3 -7.34 -41.43 1.18
N GLN A 4 -8.58 -41.00 0.95
CA GLN A 4 -9.08 -40.65 -0.38
C GLN A 4 -9.60 -39.21 -0.38
N ARG A 5 -8.68 -38.24 -0.25
CA ARG A 5 -8.94 -36.92 -0.82
C ARG A 5 -8.55 -37.01 -2.29
N GLY A 6 -9.55 -37.21 -3.13
CA GLY A 6 -9.44 -36.99 -4.57
C GLY A 6 -9.01 -35.56 -4.85
N ASN A 7 -8.21 -35.40 -5.91
CA ASN A 7 -7.79 -34.12 -6.47
C ASN A 7 -8.99 -33.16 -6.59
N LEU A 8 -9.03 -32.14 -5.72
CA LEU A 8 -9.84 -30.96 -5.95
C LEU A 8 -9.15 -30.11 -7.05
N PRO A 9 -9.92 -29.40 -7.90
CA PRO A 9 -9.35 -28.52 -8.91
C PRO A 9 -8.50 -27.44 -8.24
N ILE A 10 -7.26 -27.29 -8.70
CA ILE A 10 -6.18 -26.47 -8.13
C ILE A 10 -6.48 -24.94 -8.24
N SER A 11 -7.52 -24.53 -8.95
CA SER A 11 -7.74 -23.13 -9.34
C SER A 11 -8.17 -22.20 -8.19
N ASP A 12 -8.96 -22.69 -7.23
CA ASP A 12 -9.65 -21.78 -6.28
C ASP A 12 -9.01 -21.77 -4.89
N ALA A 13 -8.13 -22.73 -4.58
CA ALA A 13 -7.38 -22.77 -3.33
C ALA A 13 -6.21 -21.76 -3.28
N TRP A 14 -5.93 -21.08 -4.40
CA TRP A 14 -4.81 -20.15 -4.56
C TRP A 14 -5.04 -18.79 -3.88
N LEU A 15 -6.28 -18.33 -3.78
CA LEU A 15 -6.64 -17.00 -3.23
C LEU A 15 -6.85 -17.00 -1.71
N ALA A 16 -7.16 -18.15 -1.11
CA ALA A 16 -7.69 -18.20 0.25
C ALA A 16 -6.65 -18.52 1.33
N ASN A 17 -5.53 -19.15 0.97
CA ASN A 17 -4.53 -19.52 1.96
C ASN A 17 -3.54 -18.35 2.17
N PRO A 18 -3.35 -17.85 3.41
CA PRO A 18 -2.13 -17.11 3.71
C PRO A 18 -1.00 -18.03 3.25
N SER A 19 -0.06 -17.53 2.43
CA SER A 19 1.02 -18.30 1.83
C SER A 19 1.72 -19.17 2.87
N LEU A 20 1.21 -20.37 3.12
CA LEU A 20 1.73 -21.29 4.11
C LEU A 20 2.64 -22.21 3.30
N PRO A 21 3.87 -22.46 3.75
CA PRO A 21 4.72 -23.47 3.13
C PRO A 21 3.95 -24.79 2.97
N ASP A 22 4.04 -25.40 1.78
CA ASP A 22 3.31 -26.63 1.42
C ASP A 22 3.60 -27.81 2.38
N ASP A 23 4.66 -27.72 3.18
CA ASP A 23 5.02 -28.66 4.24
C ASP A 23 4.08 -28.61 5.46
N ILE A 24 3.51 -27.45 5.76
CA ILE A 24 2.59 -27.26 6.90
C ILE A 24 1.22 -27.89 6.59
N LEU A 25 0.78 -27.84 5.33
CA LEU A 25 -0.47 -28.44 4.87
C LEU A 25 -0.49 -29.98 4.96
N LYS A 26 0.67 -30.62 5.09
CA LYS A 26 0.81 -32.09 5.19
C LYS A 26 0.87 -32.60 6.64
N GLU A 27 1.00 -31.72 7.62
CA GLU A 27 1.08 -32.12 9.03
C GLU A 27 -0.30 -32.44 9.62
N ALA A 28 -0.34 -33.44 10.50
CA ALA A 28 -1.57 -33.79 11.21
C ALA A 28 -1.91 -32.75 12.28
N VAL A 29 -3.17 -32.30 12.29
CA VAL A 29 -3.71 -31.38 13.31
C VAL A 29 -3.39 -31.89 14.73
N PRO A 30 -2.79 -31.05 15.60
CA PRO A 30 -2.45 -31.41 16.97
C PRO A 30 -3.63 -31.97 17.74
N GLY A 31 -3.40 -33.04 18.52
CA GLY A 31 -4.43 -33.73 19.29
C GLY A 31 -5.27 -32.81 20.19
N ASN A 32 -4.63 -31.77 20.73
CA ASN A 32 -5.22 -30.85 21.71
C ASN A 32 -6.30 -29.91 21.12
N ILE A 33 -6.31 -29.69 19.80
CA ILE A 33 -7.31 -28.83 19.12
C ILE A 33 -8.31 -29.63 18.27
N ARG A 34 -8.27 -30.97 18.32
CA ARG A 34 -9.16 -31.85 17.54
C ARG A 34 -10.62 -31.74 17.97
N LYS A 35 -10.90 -31.54 19.26
CA LYS A 35 -12.27 -31.31 19.72
C LYS A 35 -12.62 -29.82 19.59
N ALA A 36 -13.81 -29.53 19.09
CA ALA A 36 -14.28 -28.15 18.89
C ALA A 36 -14.28 -27.35 20.20
N GLU A 37 -14.72 -27.95 21.32
CA GLU A 37 -14.73 -27.33 22.64
C GLU A 37 -13.35 -26.87 23.11
N HIS A 38 -12.32 -27.72 22.90
CA HIS A 38 -10.95 -27.37 23.26
C HIS A 38 -10.38 -26.29 22.36
N PHE A 39 -10.71 -26.31 21.06
CA PHE A 39 -10.31 -25.26 20.14
C PHE A 39 -10.92 -23.90 20.52
N LEU A 40 -12.21 -23.85 20.85
CA LEU A 40 -12.86 -22.64 21.35
C LEU A 40 -12.26 -22.14 22.66
N ALA A 41 -11.85 -23.04 23.56
CA ALA A 41 -11.15 -22.68 24.78
C ALA A 41 -9.75 -22.09 24.52
N VAL A 42 -9.03 -22.58 23.49
CA VAL A 42 -7.76 -22.00 23.04
C VAL A 42 -7.99 -20.61 22.45
N LEU A 43 -8.97 -20.43 21.56
CA LEU A 43 -9.29 -19.13 20.98
C LEU A 43 -9.68 -18.10 22.05
N LYS A 44 -10.50 -18.47 23.04
CA LYS A 44 -10.85 -17.58 24.15
C LYS A 44 -9.63 -17.15 24.96
N ARG A 45 -8.66 -18.04 25.19
CA ARG A 45 -7.40 -17.70 25.87
C ARG A 45 -6.53 -16.77 25.01
N LEU A 46 -6.46 -17.02 23.71
CA LEU A 46 -5.73 -16.19 22.77
C LEU A 46 -6.31 -14.77 22.71
N VAL A 47 -7.64 -14.64 22.59
CA VAL A 47 -8.32 -13.33 22.57
C VAL A 47 -8.03 -12.55 23.85
N ARG A 48 -8.14 -13.18 25.04
CA ARG A 48 -7.81 -12.53 26.31
C ARG A 48 -6.35 -12.09 26.41
N PHE A 49 -5.43 -12.86 25.84
CA PHE A 49 -4.02 -12.47 25.78
C PHE A 49 -3.83 -11.24 24.89
N LEU A 50 -4.47 -11.20 23.71
CA LEU A 50 -4.40 -10.06 22.80
C LEU A 50 -5.04 -8.80 23.41
N ASP A 51 -6.15 -8.95 24.11
CA ASP A 51 -6.83 -7.87 24.83
C ASP A 51 -5.92 -7.25 25.88
N GLY A 52 -5.26 -8.08 26.71
CA GLY A 52 -4.26 -7.60 27.68
C GLY A 52 -3.03 -6.96 27.03
N ARG A 53 -2.71 -7.29 25.76
CA ARG A 53 -1.63 -6.63 25.01
C ARG A 53 -2.05 -5.30 24.40
N LEU A 54 -3.32 -5.08 24.10
CA LEU A 54 -3.86 -3.79 23.65
C LEU A 54 -3.94 -2.77 24.79
N GLU A 55 -3.82 -3.23 26.04
CA GLU A 55 -3.88 -2.36 27.21
C GLU A 55 -2.62 -1.49 27.43
N THR A 56 -1.53 -1.75 26.71
CA THR A 56 -0.25 -1.03 26.84
C THR A 56 -0.36 0.46 26.50
N GLU A 57 0.35 1.33 27.22
CA GLU A 57 0.33 2.79 27.00
C GLU A 57 1.44 3.29 26.05
N ASN A 58 2.49 2.49 25.83
CA ASN A 58 3.62 2.86 24.99
C ASN A 58 3.64 2.02 23.71
N VAL A 59 4.27 2.56 22.67
CA VAL A 59 4.53 1.82 21.43
C VAL A 59 5.52 0.68 21.72
N GLU A 60 5.10 -0.55 21.44
CA GLU A 60 5.95 -1.75 21.59
C GLU A 60 6.27 -2.34 20.21
N ASN A 61 7.52 -2.76 20.01
CA ASN A 61 7.95 -3.50 18.83
C ASN A 61 8.55 -4.83 19.27
N GLU A 62 7.93 -5.94 18.85
CA GLU A 62 8.32 -7.29 19.22
C GLU A 62 8.58 -8.17 17.99
N MET A 63 9.53 -9.09 18.15
CA MET A 63 9.76 -10.16 17.18
C MET A 63 8.74 -11.29 17.39
N PRO A 64 8.26 -11.97 16.32
CA PRO A 64 7.32 -13.08 16.43
C PRO A 64 7.74 -14.17 17.41
N VAL A 65 9.05 -14.48 17.47
CA VAL A 65 9.58 -15.50 18.39
C VAL A 65 9.37 -15.13 19.86
N SER A 66 9.63 -13.86 20.22
CA SER A 66 9.41 -13.35 21.58
C SER A 66 7.92 -13.32 21.90
N PHE A 67 7.09 -12.90 20.96
CA PHE A 67 5.65 -12.86 21.12
C PHE A 67 5.03 -14.25 21.32
N VAL A 68 5.47 -15.26 20.56
CA VAL A 68 5.08 -16.66 20.76
C VAL A 68 5.51 -17.18 22.12
N ALA A 69 6.71 -16.83 22.59
CA ALA A 69 7.18 -17.20 23.92
C ALA A 69 6.29 -16.58 25.03
N SER A 70 5.89 -15.32 24.87
CA SER A 70 4.93 -14.64 25.75
C SER A 70 3.56 -15.32 25.75
N ILE A 71 3.03 -15.69 24.57
CA ILE A 71 1.79 -16.46 24.44
C ILE A 71 1.89 -17.79 25.19
N HIS A 72 2.99 -18.53 25.01
CA HIS A 72 3.20 -19.80 25.69
C HIS A 72 3.26 -19.61 27.21
N SER A 73 3.98 -18.60 27.70
CA SER A 73 4.13 -18.32 29.13
C SER A 73 2.83 -17.87 29.80
N GLN A 74 2.03 -17.04 29.15
CA GLN A 74 0.85 -16.41 29.77
C GLN A 74 -0.45 -17.16 29.46
N ALA A 75 -0.63 -17.64 28.23
CA ALA A 75 -1.85 -18.32 27.80
C ALA A 75 -1.72 -19.85 27.75
N GLY A 76 -0.51 -20.40 27.86
CA GLY A 76 -0.26 -21.84 27.77
C GLY A 76 -0.66 -22.41 26.41
N ILE A 77 -0.38 -21.67 25.33
CA ILE A 77 -0.66 -22.06 23.95
C ILE A 77 0.66 -22.32 23.23
N ASP A 78 0.83 -23.53 22.70
CA ASP A 78 2.04 -23.91 21.99
C ASP A 78 2.10 -23.30 20.58
N GLN A 79 3.31 -23.01 20.09
CA GLN A 79 3.53 -22.55 18.71
C GLN A 79 2.87 -23.47 17.67
N ARG A 80 2.93 -24.79 17.90
CA ARG A 80 2.32 -25.76 17.01
C ARG A 80 0.80 -25.61 16.94
N MET A 81 0.12 -25.23 18.02
CA MET A 81 -1.33 -24.99 17.99
C MET A 81 -1.66 -23.77 17.14
N LEU A 82 -0.87 -22.69 17.28
CA LEU A 82 -1.07 -21.45 16.53
C LEU A 82 -1.02 -21.66 15.01
N ARG A 83 -0.12 -22.52 14.53
CA ARG A 83 0.04 -22.85 13.10
C ARG A 83 -1.21 -23.44 12.43
N PHE A 84 -2.06 -24.14 13.19
CA PHE A 84 -3.25 -24.80 12.64
C PHE A 84 -4.55 -24.07 12.99
N CYS A 85 -4.48 -22.84 13.52
CA CYS A 85 -5.67 -22.08 13.91
C CYS A 85 -6.59 -21.82 12.70
N TYR A 86 -6.03 -21.38 11.58
CA TYR A 86 -6.77 -21.12 10.34
C TYR A 86 -7.48 -22.39 9.83
N ASP A 87 -6.72 -23.45 9.56
CA ASP A 87 -7.25 -24.72 9.04
C ASP A 87 -8.32 -25.30 9.96
N ARG A 88 -8.13 -25.17 11.28
CA ARG A 88 -9.08 -25.70 12.25
C ARG A 88 -10.38 -24.91 12.28
N LEU A 89 -10.31 -23.58 12.23
CA LEU A 89 -11.49 -22.73 12.13
C LEU A 89 -12.24 -23.03 10.83
N HIS A 90 -11.54 -23.07 9.69
CA HIS A 90 -12.14 -23.36 8.39
C HIS A 90 -12.82 -24.73 8.38
N SER A 91 -12.14 -25.77 8.89
CA SER A 91 -12.74 -27.10 9.03
C SER A 91 -13.97 -27.12 9.93
N LEU A 92 -14.00 -26.31 11.00
CA LEU A 92 -15.13 -26.22 11.93
C LEU A 92 -16.32 -25.51 11.29
N LEU A 93 -16.10 -24.40 10.58
CA LEU A 93 -17.14 -23.68 9.85
C LEU A 93 -17.81 -24.58 8.80
N LEU A 94 -17.01 -25.34 8.04
CA LEU A 94 -17.51 -26.34 7.09
C LEU A 94 -18.32 -27.45 7.76
N THR A 95 -17.87 -27.93 8.93
CA THR A 95 -18.58 -29.00 9.66
C THR A 95 -19.91 -28.54 10.24
N LEU A 96 -20.02 -27.25 10.58
CA LEU A 96 -21.24 -26.64 11.11
C LEU A 96 -22.18 -26.13 10.00
N GLU A 97 -21.79 -26.28 8.73
CA GLU A 97 -22.58 -25.84 7.56
C GLU A 97 -23.04 -24.36 7.66
N ILE A 98 -22.18 -23.50 8.22
CA ILE A 98 -22.48 -22.08 8.40
C ILE A 98 -22.42 -21.39 7.02
N THR A 99 -23.52 -20.78 6.61
CA THR A 99 -23.64 -20.06 5.33
C THR A 99 -23.13 -18.62 5.41
N ASP A 100 -23.29 -17.98 6.57
CA ASP A 100 -22.99 -16.56 6.76
C ASP A 100 -21.57 -16.39 7.29
N THR A 101 -20.58 -16.40 6.39
CA THR A 101 -19.16 -16.28 6.73
C THR A 101 -18.77 -14.87 7.20
N ASP A 102 -19.55 -13.86 6.82
CA ASP A 102 -19.23 -12.46 7.08
C ASP A 102 -19.23 -12.13 8.59
N GLU A 103 -20.11 -12.76 9.36
CA GLU A 103 -20.16 -12.59 10.83
C GLU A 103 -18.89 -13.13 11.52
N PHE A 104 -18.18 -14.07 10.90
CA PHE A 104 -17.00 -14.72 11.46
C PHE A 104 -15.68 -14.12 10.97
N MET A 105 -15.72 -13.05 10.16
CA MET A 105 -14.52 -12.40 9.61
C MET A 105 -13.54 -11.97 10.72
N HIS A 106 -14.04 -11.45 11.84
CA HIS A 106 -13.19 -11.03 12.97
C HIS A 106 -12.48 -12.19 13.67
N ILE A 107 -13.10 -13.38 13.71
CA ILE A 107 -12.45 -14.57 14.29
C ILE A 107 -11.44 -15.14 13.30
N GLN A 108 -11.75 -15.05 12.00
CA GLN A 108 -10.83 -15.42 10.93
C GLN A 108 -9.56 -14.57 10.97
N THR A 109 -9.65 -13.24 11.11
CA THR A 109 -8.46 -12.38 11.18
C THR A 109 -7.55 -12.73 12.36
N ILE A 110 -8.12 -13.06 13.52
CA ILE A 110 -7.34 -13.53 14.69
C ILE A 110 -6.67 -14.88 14.41
N CYS A 111 -7.37 -15.79 13.73
CA CYS A 111 -6.80 -17.09 13.36
C CYS A 111 -5.70 -16.95 12.30
N ASP A 112 -5.85 -16.04 11.35
CA ASP A 112 -4.84 -15.69 10.34
C ASP A 112 -3.60 -15.12 11.02
N PHE A 113 -3.78 -14.14 11.91
CA PHE A 113 -2.71 -13.55 12.71
C PHE A 113 -1.95 -14.61 13.53
N ALA A 114 -2.68 -15.49 14.23
CA ALA A 114 -2.09 -16.59 14.99
C ALA A 114 -1.28 -17.55 14.10
N THR A 115 -1.83 -17.89 12.94
CA THR A 115 -1.24 -18.82 11.99
C THR A 115 0.04 -18.25 11.39
N LEU A 116 0.05 -16.96 11.03
CA LEU A 116 1.23 -16.26 10.52
C LEU A 116 2.34 -16.19 11.56
N ILE A 117 2.03 -15.81 12.80
CA ILE A 117 3.02 -15.74 13.90
C ILE A 117 3.56 -17.12 14.27
N GLY A 118 2.70 -18.14 14.26
CA GLY A 118 3.11 -19.52 14.51
C GLY A 118 4.05 -20.07 13.44
N THR A 119 3.88 -19.61 12.20
CA THR A 119 4.60 -20.10 11.02
C THR A 119 5.90 -19.34 10.76
N TYR A 120 5.83 -18.02 10.73
CA TYR A 120 6.93 -17.15 10.32
C TYR A 120 7.69 -16.60 11.52
N SER A 121 8.92 -17.08 11.72
CA SER A 121 9.80 -16.59 12.79
C SER A 121 10.73 -15.45 12.38
N ARG A 122 10.90 -15.20 11.08
CA ARG A 122 11.84 -14.22 10.52
C ARG A 122 11.14 -13.38 9.47
N GLY A 123 11.61 -12.14 9.29
CA GLY A 123 11.07 -11.21 8.29
C GLY A 123 9.79 -10.50 8.71
N PHE A 124 9.26 -10.76 9.91
CA PHE A 124 8.09 -10.10 10.46
C PHE A 124 8.42 -9.36 11.76
N SER A 125 7.70 -8.28 12.03
CA SER A 125 7.65 -7.63 13.34
C SER A 125 6.20 -7.39 13.74
N ILE A 126 5.96 -7.39 15.05
CA ILE A 126 4.67 -7.06 15.64
C ILE A 126 4.83 -5.69 16.28
N ILE A 127 4.02 -4.73 15.84
CA ILE A 127 4.03 -3.36 16.33
C ILE A 127 2.70 -3.15 17.04
N ILE A 128 2.75 -2.62 18.27
CA ILE A 128 1.58 -2.31 19.08
C ILE A 128 1.59 -0.80 19.28
N GLU A 129 0.60 -0.12 18.72
CA GLU A 129 0.42 1.33 18.78
C GLU A 129 -0.84 1.64 19.59
N PRO A 130 -0.75 2.35 20.73
CA PRO A 130 -1.92 2.63 21.56
C PRO A 130 -2.77 3.83 21.11
N TYR A 131 -2.19 4.71 20.30
CA TYR A 131 -2.78 5.95 19.83
C TYR A 131 -2.55 6.12 18.34
N ASP A 132 -3.52 6.69 17.62
CA ASP A 132 -3.30 7.16 16.25
C ASP A 132 -2.52 8.49 16.28
N ASP A 133 -1.45 8.60 15.49
CA ASP A 133 -0.69 9.84 15.31
C ASP A 133 -1.55 11.07 14.98
N ARG A 134 -2.68 10.84 14.29
CA ARG A 134 -3.62 11.91 13.91
C ARG A 134 -4.44 12.42 15.08
N MET A 135 -4.65 11.59 16.10
CA MET A 135 -5.50 11.87 17.27
C MET A 135 -4.85 11.30 18.54
N PRO A 136 -3.74 11.89 19.01
CA PRO A 136 -2.97 11.36 20.15
C PRO A 136 -3.74 11.35 21.47
N GLU A 137 -4.80 12.15 21.59
CA GLU A 137 -5.66 12.23 22.77
C GLU A 137 -6.72 11.11 22.83
N VAL A 138 -7.02 10.47 21.69
CA VAL A 138 -8.02 9.41 21.60
C VAL A 138 -7.31 8.07 21.56
N ARG A 139 -7.59 7.23 22.55
CA ARG A 139 -7.06 5.88 22.61
C ARG A 139 -7.68 5.02 21.51
N ASP A 140 -6.84 4.51 20.61
CA ASP A 140 -7.22 3.60 19.53
C ASP A 140 -6.10 2.56 19.34
N PRO A 141 -6.08 1.49 20.15
CA PRO A 141 -4.96 0.57 20.18
C PRO A 141 -5.01 -0.39 18.98
N VAL A 142 -3.90 -0.50 18.27
CA VAL A 142 -3.74 -1.34 17.07
C VAL A 142 -2.55 -2.27 17.25
N ILE A 143 -2.75 -3.56 16.94
CA ILE A 143 -1.66 -4.53 16.78
C ILE A 143 -1.47 -4.79 15.28
N GLN A 144 -0.32 -4.42 14.75
CA GLN A 144 0.04 -4.61 13.35
C GLN A 144 1.14 -5.66 13.21
N LEU A 145 0.85 -6.72 12.45
CA LEU A 145 1.87 -7.67 11.97
C LEU A 145 2.44 -7.17 10.65
N SER A 146 3.66 -6.63 10.68
CA SER A 146 4.34 -6.07 9.51
C SER A 146 5.33 -7.06 8.93
N CYS A 147 5.21 -7.34 7.63
CA CYS A 147 6.19 -8.12 6.87
C CYS A 147 7.23 -7.19 6.24
N HIS A 148 8.51 -7.43 6.52
CA HIS A 148 9.66 -6.70 5.98
C HIS A 148 10.35 -7.44 4.86
N ASP A 149 10.07 -8.74 4.69
CA ASP A 149 10.71 -9.59 3.70
C ASP A 149 9.74 -9.96 2.57
N ALA A 150 9.79 -9.19 1.49
CA ALA A 150 8.98 -9.44 0.30
C ALA A 150 9.35 -10.75 -0.43
N SER A 151 10.52 -11.33 -0.16
CA SER A 151 10.94 -12.58 -0.81
C SER A 151 10.03 -13.75 -0.42
N LEU A 152 9.48 -13.73 0.80
CA LEU A 152 8.60 -14.79 1.32
C LEU A 152 7.32 -14.95 0.47
N ALA A 153 6.76 -13.86 -0.03
CA ALA A 153 5.55 -13.87 -0.83
C ALA A 153 5.79 -14.40 -2.25
N ILE A 154 6.94 -14.09 -2.84
CA ILE A 154 7.26 -14.47 -4.24
C ILE A 154 7.94 -15.83 -4.34
N GLN A 155 8.58 -16.31 -3.28
CA GLN A 155 9.25 -17.61 -3.23
C GLN A 155 8.40 -18.78 -3.80
N PRO A 156 7.13 -18.99 -3.39
CA PRO A 156 6.32 -20.09 -3.94
C PRO A 156 6.06 -19.96 -5.44
N VAL A 157 6.09 -18.74 -5.99
CA VAL A 157 5.95 -18.51 -7.44
C VAL A 157 7.21 -19.00 -8.17
N PHE A 158 8.40 -18.72 -7.63
CA PHE A 158 9.66 -19.19 -8.21
C PHE A 158 9.84 -20.71 -8.10
N ASP A 159 9.38 -21.32 -7.00
CA ASP A 159 9.49 -22.78 -6.81
C ASP A 159 8.52 -23.56 -7.71
N ARG A 160 7.34 -22.99 -8.01
CA ARG A 160 6.29 -23.67 -8.80
C ARG A 160 6.47 -23.51 -10.31
N PHE A 161 6.95 -22.35 -10.77
CA PHE A 161 7.05 -22.06 -12.20
C PHE A 161 8.50 -22.13 -12.67
N GLN A 162 8.74 -22.86 -13.76
CA GLN A 162 10.08 -23.01 -14.32
C GLN A 162 10.68 -21.68 -14.82
N THR A 163 9.85 -20.82 -15.39
CA THR A 163 10.28 -19.54 -15.97
C THR A 163 9.30 -18.44 -15.59
N VAL A 164 9.77 -17.47 -14.80
CA VAL A 164 9.03 -16.27 -14.43
C VAL A 164 9.69 -15.07 -15.10
N VAL A 165 8.92 -14.31 -15.88
CA VAL A 165 9.40 -13.11 -16.57
C VAL A 165 8.80 -11.88 -15.89
N ILE A 166 9.65 -11.03 -15.32
CA ILE A 166 9.23 -9.77 -14.71
C ILE A 166 9.49 -8.65 -15.71
N THR A 167 8.43 -7.98 -16.14
CA THR A 167 8.50 -6.84 -17.06
C THR A 167 7.84 -5.62 -16.45
N SER A 168 8.53 -4.49 -16.43
CA SER A 168 7.91 -3.19 -16.17
C SER A 168 8.69 -2.09 -16.90
N GLY A 169 7.97 -1.04 -17.31
CA GLY A 169 8.53 0.09 -18.04
C GLY A 169 9.28 1.09 -17.16
N THR A 170 9.15 0.99 -15.83
CA THR A 170 9.68 1.97 -14.87
C THR A 170 10.68 1.37 -13.88
N LEU A 171 11.09 0.11 -14.05
CA LEU A 171 12.08 -0.54 -13.19
C LEU A 171 13.43 0.17 -13.31
N SER A 172 13.81 0.90 -12.26
CA SER A 172 15.12 1.54 -12.17
C SER A 172 15.52 1.74 -10.71
N PRO A 173 16.72 1.31 -10.28
CA PRO A 173 17.69 0.49 -11.00
C PRO A 173 17.30 -1.00 -11.03
N ILE A 174 17.55 -1.68 -12.15
CA ILE A 174 17.18 -3.11 -12.35
C ILE A 174 17.90 -4.07 -11.39
N ASP A 175 19.04 -3.66 -10.82
CA ASP A 175 19.84 -4.48 -9.90
C ASP A 175 19.28 -4.56 -8.47
N LEU A 176 18.33 -3.67 -8.13
CA LEU A 176 17.72 -3.63 -6.80
C LEU A 176 16.77 -4.81 -6.57
N TYR A 177 15.94 -5.14 -7.57
CA TYR A 177 14.88 -6.14 -7.45
C TYR A 177 15.40 -7.56 -7.14
N PRO A 178 16.48 -8.04 -7.79
CA PRO A 178 17.09 -9.33 -7.45
C PRO A 178 17.52 -9.42 -5.99
N ARG A 179 18.05 -8.32 -5.42
CA ARG A 179 18.51 -8.27 -4.03
C ARG A 179 17.34 -8.21 -3.04
N LEU A 180 16.29 -7.47 -3.38
CA LEU A 180 15.13 -7.28 -2.51
C LEU A 180 14.25 -8.54 -2.46
N LEU A 181 14.03 -9.18 -3.61
CA LEU A 181 13.18 -10.37 -3.74
C LEU A 181 13.97 -11.70 -3.64
N ASN A 182 15.28 -11.60 -3.37
CA ASN A 182 16.19 -12.74 -3.17
C ASN A 182 16.14 -13.79 -4.31
N PHE A 183 16.30 -13.34 -5.56
CA PHE A 183 16.37 -14.22 -6.72
C PHE A 183 17.53 -13.84 -7.65
N ASN A 184 17.99 -14.81 -8.44
CA ASN A 184 19.08 -14.62 -9.40
C ASN A 184 18.54 -14.68 -10.84
N PRO A 185 18.30 -13.54 -11.52
CA PRO A 185 17.85 -13.54 -12.90
C PRO A 185 18.95 -14.04 -13.85
N VAL A 186 18.57 -14.87 -14.83
CA VAL A 186 19.47 -15.25 -15.94
C VAL A 186 19.71 -14.07 -16.88
N ILE A 187 18.66 -13.27 -17.11
CA ILE A 187 18.69 -12.11 -18.01
C ILE A 187 18.19 -10.91 -17.22
N SER A 188 19.03 -9.88 -17.13
CA SER A 188 18.66 -8.55 -16.65
C SER A 188 19.04 -7.54 -17.73
N ARG A 189 18.03 -6.93 -18.36
CA ARG A 189 18.22 -5.99 -19.49
C ARG A 189 17.23 -4.85 -19.36
N SER A 190 17.73 -3.63 -19.52
CA SER A 190 16.92 -2.44 -19.75
C SER A 190 16.99 -2.08 -21.23
N PHE A 191 15.83 -1.89 -21.85
CA PHE A 191 15.75 -1.48 -23.24
C PHE A 191 15.49 0.02 -23.29
N THR A 192 16.44 0.78 -23.84
CA THR A 192 16.26 2.21 -24.07
C THR A 192 15.28 2.43 -25.21
N MET A 193 14.38 3.39 -25.05
CA MET A 193 13.44 3.79 -26.09
C MET A 193 14.20 4.31 -27.32
N SER A 194 14.09 3.63 -28.46
CA SER A 194 14.69 4.05 -29.72
C SER A 194 13.65 4.72 -30.61
N LEU A 195 13.46 6.02 -30.44
CA LEU A 195 12.57 6.82 -31.29
C LEU A 195 13.40 7.70 -32.22
N THR A 196 12.89 7.93 -33.44
CA THR A 196 13.56 8.79 -34.44
C THR A 196 13.48 10.28 -34.09
N ARG A 197 12.63 10.64 -33.11
CA ARG A 197 12.43 11.98 -32.59
C ARG A 197 12.46 11.92 -31.06
N ASP A 198 12.96 12.99 -30.45
CA ASP A 198 12.81 13.22 -29.01
C ASP A 198 11.35 13.51 -28.68
N CYS A 199 10.65 12.47 -28.21
CA CYS A 199 9.24 12.57 -27.83
C CYS A 199 9.03 13.08 -26.39
N ILE A 200 10.09 13.13 -25.57
CA ILE A 200 10.02 13.50 -24.15
C ILE A 200 11.15 14.48 -23.86
N CYS A 201 10.82 15.59 -23.19
CA CYS A 201 11.78 16.60 -22.75
C CYS A 201 11.75 16.70 -21.21
N PRO A 202 12.55 15.89 -20.49
CA PRO A 202 12.65 16.01 -19.04
C PRO A 202 13.40 17.30 -18.67
N MET A 203 12.83 18.11 -17.77
CA MET A 203 13.45 19.33 -17.27
C MET A 203 13.38 19.35 -15.75
N VAL A 204 14.51 19.66 -15.10
CA VAL A 204 14.59 19.80 -13.65
C VAL A 204 14.69 21.28 -13.31
N LEU A 205 13.68 21.81 -12.63
CA LEU A 205 13.65 23.20 -12.19
C LEU A 205 14.20 23.30 -10.76
N THR A 206 15.34 23.97 -10.61
CA THR A 206 16.01 24.15 -9.31
C THR A 206 15.77 25.51 -8.67
N ARG A 207 15.37 26.52 -9.46
CA ARG A 207 15.22 27.91 -9.04
C ARG A 207 13.99 28.54 -9.67
N GLY A 208 13.31 29.41 -8.91
CA GLY A 208 12.18 30.18 -9.41
C GLY A 208 12.61 31.41 -10.21
N SER A 209 11.62 32.18 -10.71
CA SER A 209 11.84 33.48 -11.36
C SER A 209 12.71 34.43 -10.53
N ASP A 210 12.55 34.34 -9.21
CA ASP A 210 13.18 35.21 -8.23
C ASP A 210 14.60 34.72 -7.85
N GLN A 211 15.16 33.73 -8.58
CA GLN A 211 16.44 33.06 -8.33
C GLN A 211 16.57 32.32 -6.98
N LEU A 212 15.52 32.33 -6.16
CA LEU A 212 15.44 31.55 -4.94
C LEU A 212 15.34 30.05 -5.26
N PRO A 213 15.98 29.18 -4.44
CA PRO A 213 15.88 27.75 -4.60
C PRO A 213 14.44 27.29 -4.34
N VAL A 214 13.93 26.45 -5.22
CA VAL A 214 12.57 25.88 -5.10
C VAL A 214 12.72 24.45 -4.60
N SER A 215 12.15 24.16 -3.42
CA SER A 215 12.27 22.84 -2.78
C SER A 215 11.10 22.56 -1.84
N THR A 216 10.60 21.33 -1.86
CA THR A 216 9.59 20.83 -0.92
C THR A 216 10.20 20.17 0.33
N LYS A 217 11.41 20.58 0.75
CA LYS A 217 11.99 20.10 2.01
C LYS A 217 11.11 20.53 3.18
N PHE A 218 11.08 19.74 4.27
CA PHE A 218 10.18 19.98 5.40
C PHE A 218 10.21 21.42 5.93
N ASP A 219 11.39 22.02 6.04
CA ASP A 219 11.56 23.39 6.54
C ASP A 219 11.14 24.47 5.52
N MET A 220 11.24 24.16 4.23
CA MET A 220 11.02 25.11 3.13
C MET A 220 9.61 25.02 2.54
N ARG A 221 8.86 23.94 2.82
CA ARG A 221 7.55 23.68 2.21
C ARG A 221 6.47 24.67 2.64
N SER A 222 6.62 25.28 3.81
CA SER A 222 5.72 26.30 4.36
C SER A 222 6.13 27.72 4.00
N ASP A 223 7.27 27.91 3.32
CA ASP A 223 7.71 29.23 2.89
C ASP A 223 6.79 29.75 1.77
N PRO A 224 6.08 30.89 1.99
CA PRO A 224 5.21 31.49 0.98
C PRO A 224 5.95 31.82 -0.33
N GLY A 225 7.27 32.08 -0.27
CA GLY A 225 8.07 32.33 -1.46
C GLY A 225 8.12 31.13 -2.41
N VAL A 226 8.25 29.92 -1.85
CA VAL A 226 8.27 28.67 -2.62
C VAL A 226 6.89 28.38 -3.21
N VAL A 227 5.83 28.54 -2.42
CA VAL A 227 4.43 28.34 -2.86
C VAL A 227 4.09 29.27 -4.04
N ARG A 228 4.49 30.54 -3.95
CA ARG A 228 4.32 31.51 -5.04
C ARG A 228 5.08 31.12 -6.30
N ASN A 229 6.31 30.65 -6.17
CA ASN A 229 7.12 30.22 -7.31
C ASN A 229 6.51 29.02 -8.04
N TYR A 230 5.94 28.04 -7.32
CA TYR A 230 5.19 26.95 -7.95
C TYR A 230 3.94 27.43 -8.68
N GLY A 231 3.19 28.36 -8.08
CA GLY A 231 1.99 28.94 -8.70
C GLY A 231 2.32 29.69 -9.99
N ARG A 232 3.39 30.51 -9.99
CA ARG A 232 3.88 31.20 -11.19
C ARG A 232 4.34 30.26 -12.28
N LEU A 233 5.09 29.20 -11.92
CA LEU A 233 5.49 28.16 -12.86
C LEU A 233 4.27 27.53 -13.54
N LEU A 234 3.26 27.16 -12.75
CA LEU A 234 2.04 26.56 -13.28
C LEU A 234 1.29 27.53 -14.18
N LEU A 235 1.19 28.80 -13.82
CA LEU A 235 0.54 29.84 -14.62
C LEU A 235 1.23 30.02 -15.98
N GLU A 236 2.55 30.16 -16.00
CA GLU A 236 3.33 30.28 -17.25
C GLU A 236 3.14 29.04 -18.13
N MET A 237 3.22 27.84 -17.53
CA MET A 237 3.01 26.58 -18.25
C MET A 237 1.58 26.41 -18.76
N ALA A 238 0.57 26.83 -17.98
CA ALA A 238 -0.83 26.81 -18.39
C ALA A 238 -1.11 27.73 -19.59
N SER A 239 -0.38 28.85 -19.69
CA SER A 239 -0.49 29.76 -20.84
C SER A 239 0.18 29.21 -22.12
N SER A 240 1.24 28.42 -21.98
CA SER A 240 2.06 27.95 -23.11
C SER A 240 1.67 26.58 -23.64
N VAL A 241 1.29 25.64 -22.75
CA VAL A 241 1.03 24.25 -23.12
C VAL A 241 -0.43 24.07 -23.55
N PRO A 242 -0.72 23.49 -24.72
CA PRO A 242 -2.09 23.18 -25.15
C PRO A 242 -2.67 22.00 -24.37
N ASP A 243 -3.99 21.85 -24.40
CA ASP A 243 -4.73 20.69 -23.88
C ASP A 243 -4.51 20.46 -22.37
N GLY A 244 -4.09 19.26 -21.98
CA GLY A 244 -4.02 18.78 -20.60
C GLY A 244 -2.65 18.91 -19.93
N ILE A 245 -2.65 19.39 -18.68
CA ILE A 245 -1.51 19.41 -17.76
C ILE A 245 -1.86 18.55 -16.54
N VAL A 246 -0.96 17.65 -16.14
CA VAL A 246 -1.12 16.83 -14.93
C VAL A 246 -0.08 17.25 -13.91
N CYS A 247 -0.52 17.60 -12.70
CA CYS A 247 0.36 18.03 -11.62
C CYS A 247 0.29 17.04 -10.45
N PHE A 248 1.42 16.42 -10.15
CA PHE A 248 1.54 15.49 -9.02
C PHE A 248 2.15 16.19 -7.81
N PHE A 249 1.44 16.15 -6.69
CA PHE A 249 1.88 16.62 -5.38
C PHE A 249 2.37 15.46 -4.51
N VAL A 250 3.15 15.78 -3.47
CA VAL A 250 3.71 14.78 -2.54
C VAL A 250 2.67 14.16 -1.60
N SER A 251 1.66 14.92 -1.16
CA SER A 251 0.59 14.47 -0.25
C SER A 251 -0.69 15.29 -0.42
N TYR A 252 -1.83 14.71 -0.03
CA TYR A 252 -3.12 15.43 -0.04
C TYR A 252 -3.09 16.68 0.86
N SER A 253 -2.55 16.56 2.07
CA SER A 253 -2.40 17.70 2.99
C SER A 253 -1.57 18.85 2.42
N TYR A 254 -0.54 18.54 1.63
CA TYR A 254 0.29 19.56 1.00
C TYR A 254 -0.41 20.21 -0.19
N MET A 255 -1.11 19.40 -1.00
CA MET A 255 -1.93 19.89 -2.10
C MET A 255 -3.00 20.86 -1.59
N ASP A 256 -3.77 20.48 -0.57
CA ASP A 256 -4.82 21.32 0.01
C ASP A 256 -4.26 22.64 0.54
N GLY A 257 -3.14 22.59 1.28
CA GLY A 257 -2.46 23.78 1.78
C GLY A 257 -1.99 24.73 0.67
N ILE A 258 -1.42 24.19 -0.41
CA ILE A 258 -0.99 25.00 -1.57
C ILE A 258 -2.18 25.59 -2.31
N VAL A 259 -3.21 24.79 -2.59
CA VAL A 259 -4.39 25.24 -3.34
C VAL A 259 -5.10 26.36 -2.60
N ASN A 260 -5.25 26.24 -1.26
CA ASN A 260 -5.80 27.30 -0.42
C ASN A 260 -4.94 28.57 -0.50
N SER A 261 -3.62 28.43 -0.37
CA SER A 261 -2.68 29.55 -0.48
C SER A 261 -2.74 30.23 -1.87
N TRP A 262 -2.87 29.46 -2.96
CA TRP A 262 -3.00 29.99 -4.32
C TRP A 262 -4.33 30.69 -4.55
N ASN A 263 -5.40 30.24 -3.90
CA ASN A 263 -6.69 30.92 -3.93
C ASN A 263 -6.62 32.26 -3.19
N GLU A 264 -6.01 32.30 -1.99
CA GLU A 264 -5.80 33.54 -1.23
C GLU A 264 -4.92 34.56 -1.98
N MET A 265 -3.90 34.09 -2.69
CA MET A 265 -3.02 34.94 -3.50
C MET A 265 -3.64 35.35 -4.86
N GLY A 266 -4.80 34.81 -5.24
CA GLY A 266 -5.45 35.05 -6.53
C GLY A 266 -4.85 34.31 -7.73
N ILE A 267 -3.74 33.57 -7.55
CA ILE A 267 -3.04 32.85 -8.63
C ILE A 267 -3.95 31.78 -9.27
N LEU A 268 -4.79 31.12 -8.45
CA LEU A 268 -5.70 30.10 -8.95
C LEU A 268 -6.72 30.67 -9.95
N GLN A 269 -7.19 31.90 -9.73
CA GLN A 269 -8.12 32.57 -10.63
C GLN A 269 -7.45 32.88 -11.98
N ASP A 270 -6.18 33.29 -11.96
CA ASP A 270 -5.40 33.53 -13.18
C ASP A 270 -5.17 32.24 -13.97
N ILE A 271 -4.90 31.11 -13.29
CA ILE A 271 -4.80 29.80 -13.94
C ILE A 271 -6.14 29.41 -14.58
N MET A 272 -7.26 29.64 -13.89
CA MET A 272 -8.61 29.33 -14.36
C MET A 272 -9.03 30.13 -15.59
N GLN A 273 -8.43 31.29 -15.84
CA GLN A 273 -8.64 32.05 -17.08
C GLN A 273 -8.08 31.31 -18.30
N HIS A 274 -7.01 30.54 -18.12
CA HIS A 274 -6.37 29.77 -19.18
C HIS A 274 -6.90 28.34 -19.30
N LYS A 275 -7.07 27.61 -18.19
CA LYS A 275 -7.46 26.19 -18.17
C LYS A 275 -8.36 25.86 -16.99
N LEU A 276 -9.26 24.88 -17.17
CA LEU A 276 -10.10 24.40 -16.06
C LEU A 276 -9.28 23.56 -15.09
N VAL A 277 -9.45 23.77 -13.78
CA VAL A 277 -8.73 23.04 -12.74
C VAL A 277 -9.64 21.96 -12.15
N PHE A 278 -9.11 20.73 -12.05
CA PHE A 278 -9.75 19.58 -11.41
C PHE A 278 -8.82 19.05 -10.32
N ILE A 279 -9.38 18.61 -9.21
CA ILE A 279 -8.63 18.19 -8.02
C ILE A 279 -9.02 16.75 -7.68
N GLU A 280 -8.02 15.91 -7.41
CA GLU A 280 -8.20 14.56 -6.88
C GLU A 280 -8.61 14.63 -5.40
N THR A 281 -9.65 13.89 -5.03
CA THR A 281 -10.07 13.74 -3.63
C THR A 281 -9.86 12.29 -3.17
N PRO A 282 -9.82 12.01 -1.86
CA PRO A 282 -9.71 10.63 -1.38
C PRO A 282 -10.91 9.76 -1.78
N ASP A 283 -12.06 10.37 -2.09
CA ASP A 283 -13.25 9.68 -2.56
C ASP A 283 -13.09 9.23 -4.03
N VAL A 284 -13.44 7.96 -4.28
CA VAL A 284 -13.34 7.34 -5.61
C VAL A 284 -14.38 7.93 -6.56
N VAL A 285 -15.61 8.13 -6.08
CA VAL A 285 -16.72 8.55 -6.93
C VAL A 285 -16.45 9.97 -7.45
N GLU A 286 -16.11 10.89 -6.55
CA GLU A 286 -15.75 12.25 -6.93
C GLU A 286 -14.54 12.30 -7.86
N THR A 287 -13.49 11.53 -7.57
CA THR A 287 -12.29 11.47 -8.43
C THR A 287 -12.60 10.97 -9.84
N THR A 288 -13.44 9.94 -9.98
CA THR A 288 -13.86 9.44 -11.30
C THR A 288 -14.63 10.51 -12.08
N LEU A 289 -15.52 11.26 -11.42
CA LEU A 289 -16.24 12.37 -12.04
C LEU A 289 -15.30 13.51 -12.46
N ALA A 290 -14.32 13.84 -11.62
CA ALA A 290 -13.31 14.86 -11.92
C ALA A 290 -12.46 14.48 -13.14
N LEU A 291 -12.05 13.21 -13.24
CA LEU A 291 -11.30 12.68 -14.39
C LEU A 291 -12.11 12.68 -15.69
N ASP A 292 -13.38 12.31 -15.63
CA ASP A 292 -14.26 12.34 -16.81
C ASP A 292 -14.47 13.78 -17.30
N ASN A 293 -14.63 14.72 -16.38
CA ASN A 293 -14.75 16.14 -16.72
C ASN A 293 -13.42 16.73 -17.23
N TYR A 294 -12.28 16.29 -16.69
CA TYR A 294 -10.95 16.63 -17.20
C TYR A 294 -10.76 16.21 -18.66
N ARG A 295 -11.12 14.97 -18.99
CA ARG A 295 -11.06 14.46 -20.38
C ARG A 295 -11.95 15.27 -21.32
N LYS A 296 -13.20 15.51 -20.93
CA LYS A 296 -14.14 16.36 -21.69
C LYS A 296 -13.59 17.77 -21.91
N ALA A 297 -12.98 18.39 -20.90
CA ALA A 297 -12.40 19.73 -21.01
C ALA A 297 -11.21 19.79 -22.00
N CYS A 298 -10.39 18.73 -22.03
CA CYS A 298 -9.32 18.58 -23.01
C CYS A 298 -9.89 18.40 -24.43
N ASP A 299 -10.90 17.56 -24.60
CA ASP A 299 -11.51 17.25 -25.91
C ASP A 299 -12.29 18.42 -26.50
N CYS A 300 -12.89 19.27 -25.64
CA CYS A 300 -13.56 20.50 -26.05
C CYS A 300 -12.60 21.64 -26.41
N GLY A 301 -11.28 21.45 -26.28
CA GLY A 301 -10.26 22.44 -26.62
C GLY A 301 -10.10 23.58 -25.61
N ARG A 302 -10.79 23.53 -24.46
CA ARG A 302 -10.61 24.47 -23.35
C ARG A 302 -9.27 24.23 -22.65
N GLY A 303 -8.84 22.97 -22.60
CA GLY A 303 -7.69 22.53 -21.83
C GLY A 303 -7.98 22.47 -20.33
N ALA A 304 -7.23 21.63 -19.63
CA ALA A 304 -7.46 21.38 -18.22
C ALA A 304 -6.15 21.11 -17.47
N VAL A 305 -6.19 21.37 -16.17
CA VAL A 305 -5.13 21.05 -15.21
C VAL A 305 -5.71 20.07 -14.21
N PHE A 306 -5.07 18.92 -14.04
CA PHE A 306 -5.44 17.92 -13.06
C PHE A 306 -4.44 17.94 -11.91
N PHE A 307 -4.90 18.23 -10.69
CA PHE A 307 -4.11 18.11 -9.47
C PHE A 307 -4.32 16.73 -8.86
N SER A 308 -3.24 15.96 -8.80
CA SER A 308 -3.20 14.60 -8.27
C SER A 308 -2.11 14.45 -7.22
N VAL A 309 -2.16 13.35 -6.48
CA VAL A 309 -1.08 12.96 -5.55
C VAL A 309 -0.26 11.84 -6.19
N ALA A 310 1.06 11.92 -6.10
CA ALA A 310 1.97 10.92 -6.68
C ALA A 310 1.79 9.49 -6.14
N ARG A 311 1.18 9.36 -4.96
CA ARG A 311 0.80 8.11 -4.30
C ARG A 311 -0.72 7.89 -4.28
N GLY A 312 -1.46 8.71 -5.02
CA GLY A 312 -2.91 8.62 -5.15
C GLY A 312 -3.31 7.53 -6.14
N LYS A 313 -4.61 7.23 -6.18
CA LYS A 313 -5.17 6.18 -7.05
C LYS A 313 -4.99 6.50 -8.54
N VAL A 314 -5.01 7.80 -8.87
CA VAL A 314 -4.84 8.27 -10.25
C VAL A 314 -3.43 7.98 -10.77
N ALA A 315 -2.40 8.00 -9.92
CA ALA A 315 -1.01 7.78 -10.34
C ALA A 315 -0.70 6.31 -10.70
N GLU A 316 -1.46 5.35 -10.15
CA GLU A 316 -1.19 3.92 -10.34
C GLU A 316 -1.99 3.31 -11.49
N GLY A 317 -3.26 3.70 -11.65
CA GLY A 317 -4.21 2.98 -12.50
C GLY A 317 -4.66 3.69 -13.77
N ILE A 318 -4.24 4.94 -14.00
CA ILE A 318 -4.79 5.78 -15.07
C ILE A 318 -3.69 6.28 -16.01
N ASP A 319 -3.80 5.85 -17.26
CA ASP A 319 -2.94 6.34 -18.33
C ASP A 319 -3.48 7.65 -18.92
N PHE A 320 -2.59 8.65 -19.01
CA PHE A 320 -2.85 9.89 -19.72
C PHE A 320 -2.31 9.80 -21.15
N ASP A 321 -3.16 9.39 -22.09
CA ASP A 321 -2.76 9.26 -23.49
C ASP A 321 -2.70 10.62 -24.22
N ARG A 322 -1.72 10.77 -25.12
CA ARG A 322 -1.55 11.89 -26.07
C ARG A 322 -1.77 13.29 -25.48
N HIS A 323 -2.92 13.90 -25.73
CA HIS A 323 -3.24 15.28 -25.39
C HIS A 323 -3.77 15.43 -23.97
N TYR A 324 -4.14 14.33 -23.30
CA TYR A 324 -4.56 14.32 -21.91
C TYR A 324 -3.40 14.55 -20.94
N GLY A 325 -2.14 14.50 -21.38
CA GLY A 325 -0.97 14.68 -20.53
C GLY A 325 0.21 15.26 -21.29
N ARG A 326 0.03 16.41 -21.94
CA ARG A 326 1.09 17.07 -22.74
C ARG A 326 2.26 17.53 -21.88
N LEU A 327 1.95 18.00 -20.66
CA LEU A 327 2.92 18.36 -19.65
C LEU A 327 2.57 17.67 -18.34
N VAL A 328 3.56 17.02 -17.75
CA VAL A 328 3.47 16.47 -16.40
C VAL A 328 4.40 17.27 -15.50
N ILE A 329 3.86 17.89 -14.46
CA ILE A 329 4.61 18.64 -13.45
C ILE A 329 4.65 17.82 -12.18
N MET A 330 5.86 17.54 -11.70
CA MET A 330 6.07 16.91 -10.39
C MET A 330 6.45 17.97 -9.37
N PHE A 331 5.55 18.27 -8.43
CA PHE A 331 5.81 19.23 -7.36
C PHE A 331 6.57 18.54 -6.22
N GLY A 332 7.90 18.67 -6.27
CA GLY A 332 8.79 18.10 -5.26
C GLY A 332 9.15 16.64 -5.53
N VAL A 333 9.67 15.98 -4.48
CA VAL A 333 10.07 14.57 -4.54
C VAL A 333 9.16 13.76 -3.61
N PRO A 334 8.55 12.66 -4.08
CA PRO A 334 7.54 11.92 -3.34
C PRO A 334 8.17 11.00 -2.28
N PHE A 335 8.64 11.59 -1.19
CA PHE A 335 9.18 10.84 -0.06
C PHE A 335 8.10 10.06 0.69
N GLN A 336 8.51 8.95 1.29
CA GLN A 336 7.67 8.25 2.26
C GLN A 336 7.66 9.06 3.55
N TYR A 337 6.52 9.09 4.22
CA TYR A 337 6.44 9.71 5.53
C TYR A 337 7.41 8.97 6.47
N THR A 338 8.38 9.71 7.03
CA THR A 338 9.56 9.13 7.71
C THR A 338 9.38 8.97 9.22
N LEU A 339 8.45 9.70 9.81
CA LEU A 339 7.95 9.44 11.17
C LEU A 339 6.85 8.41 10.95
N SER A 340 6.99 7.21 11.48
CA SER A 340 6.03 6.14 11.18
C SER A 340 4.66 6.45 11.78
N LYS A 341 3.63 5.76 11.26
CA LYS A 341 2.57 5.20 12.12
C LYS A 341 3.24 4.24 13.10
#